data_AF-A0A929VHY7-F1
#
_entry.id   AF-A0A929VHY7-F1
#
_cell.length_a   1.000
_cell.length_b   1.000
_cell.length_c   1.000
_cell.angle_alpha   90.00
_cell.angle_beta   90.00
_cell.angle_gamma   90.00
#
_symmetry.space_group_name_H-M   'P 1'
#
loop_
_entity.id
_entity.type
_entity.pdbx_description
1 polymer ?
#
loop_
_entity_poly.entity_id
_entity_poly.type
_entity_poly.pdbx_seq_one_letter_code
_entity_poly.pdbx_strand_id
1 'polypeptide(L)'
;LTDKASQAANYSNEGGVGYNRYQKNIMGMWLVNGLKKEIADELEFAHLVDLARRSRCDLLVDANNPEFLAPGSMKAAFDNVTNGKLHNIGDYFRCAYRSLAQNYAKALTELETNTGTKYEKLYIVGGGAKNAFLNEETETATKKQVIALPIEATALGNLKMQMEADK
;
A
#
# COMPACT_ATOMS: atom_id res chain seq x y z
N LEU A 1 -18.10 14.17 1.26
CA LEU A 1 -18.50 12.83 1.76
C LEU A 1 -18.07 12.73 3.21
N THR A 2 -19.02 12.87 4.13
CA THR A 2 -18.77 12.98 5.59
C THR A 2 -19.85 12.24 6.38
N ASP A 3 -20.37 11.15 5.84
CA ASP A 3 -21.45 10.38 6.43
C ASP A 3 -20.95 9.29 7.38
N LYS A 4 -21.89 8.57 8.01
CA LYS A 4 -21.59 7.49 8.95
C LYS A 4 -20.79 6.35 8.29
N ALA A 5 -21.03 6.08 7.00
CA ALA A 5 -20.28 5.07 6.25
C ALA A 5 -18.82 5.47 6.08
N SER A 6 -18.56 6.73 5.71
CA SER A 6 -17.21 7.30 5.62
C SER A 6 -16.47 7.23 6.96
N GLN A 7 -17.14 7.58 8.06
CA GLN A 7 -16.57 7.51 9.41
C GLN A 7 -16.24 6.07 9.81
N ALA A 8 -17.17 5.13 9.62
CA ALA A 8 -16.98 3.73 9.98
C ALA A 8 -15.85 3.08 9.17
N ALA A 9 -15.68 3.48 7.91
CA ALA A 9 -14.59 3.00 7.04
C ALA A 9 -13.25 3.74 7.27
N ASN A 10 -13.19 4.72 8.18
CA ASN A 10 -12.01 5.52 8.49
C ASN A 10 -11.46 6.32 7.28
N TYR A 11 -12.35 6.97 6.55
CA TYR A 11 -11.99 7.92 5.49
C TYR A 11 -11.92 9.36 6.01
N SER A 12 -11.06 10.14 5.39
CA SER A 12 -10.80 11.55 5.70
C SER A 12 -10.99 12.42 4.45
N ASN A 13 -11.20 13.72 4.64
CA ASN A 13 -11.21 14.71 3.57
C ASN A 13 -10.02 15.66 3.82
N GLU A 14 -8.92 15.47 3.10
CA GLU A 14 -7.76 16.36 3.17
C GLU A 14 -7.89 17.52 2.18
N GLY A 15 -7.33 18.67 2.54
CA GLY A 15 -7.26 19.82 1.63
C GLY A 15 -6.41 19.52 0.39
N GLY A 16 -6.88 19.97 -0.76
CA GLY A 16 -6.15 20.02 -2.02
C GLY A 16 -6.24 21.41 -2.67
N VAL A 17 -5.75 21.54 -3.90
CA VAL A 17 -5.71 22.82 -4.63
C VAL A 17 -7.08 23.10 -5.26
N GLY A 18 -8.00 23.70 -4.49
CA GLY A 18 -9.36 23.99 -4.94
C GLY A 18 -10.33 22.79 -4.92
N TYR A 19 -9.93 21.68 -4.29
CA TYR A 19 -10.75 20.49 -4.10
C TYR A 19 -10.36 19.79 -2.78
N ASN A 20 -11.17 18.82 -2.35
CA ASN A 20 -10.83 17.95 -1.23
C ASN A 20 -10.38 16.57 -1.74
N ARG A 21 -9.33 16.02 -1.16
CA ARG A 21 -8.89 14.63 -1.35
C ARG A 21 -9.60 13.74 -0.33
N TYR A 22 -10.62 13.03 -0.78
CA TYR A 22 -11.27 12.00 0.02
C TYR A 22 -10.40 10.74 0.01
N GLN A 23 -9.79 10.40 1.15
CA GLN A 23 -8.76 9.37 1.22
C GLN A 23 -8.78 8.57 2.52
N LYS A 24 -8.09 7.43 2.50
CA LYS A 24 -7.87 6.57 3.65
C LYS A 24 -6.39 6.22 3.74
N ASN A 25 -5.85 6.28 4.96
CA ASN A 25 -4.47 5.88 5.21
C ASN A 25 -4.37 4.37 5.28
N ILE A 26 -3.34 3.84 4.62
CA ILE A 26 -2.96 2.42 4.64
C ILE A 26 -1.46 2.40 4.92
N MET A 27 -0.99 1.49 5.78
CA MET A 27 0.42 1.44 6.22
C MET A 27 1.41 1.41 5.03
N GLY A 28 1.01 0.81 3.91
CA GLY A 28 1.80 0.86 2.68
C GLY A 28 3.15 0.15 2.82
N MET A 29 4.16 0.69 2.15
CA MET A 29 5.52 0.10 2.12
C MET A 29 6.23 0.07 3.47
N TRP A 30 5.65 0.67 4.53
CA TRP A 30 6.17 0.58 5.91
C TRP A 30 6.45 -0.87 6.34
N LEU A 31 5.52 -1.79 6.08
CA LEU A 31 5.66 -3.22 6.41
C LEU A 31 6.90 -3.83 5.76
N VAL A 32 7.04 -3.58 4.46
CA VAL A 32 8.11 -4.13 3.62
C VAL A 32 9.46 -3.52 4.01
N ASN A 33 9.50 -2.21 4.26
CA ASN A 33 10.71 -1.51 4.67
C ASN A 33 11.17 -1.95 6.07
N GLY A 34 10.23 -2.14 7.00
CA GLY A 34 10.53 -2.67 8.34
C GLY A 34 11.09 -4.10 8.29
N LEU A 35 10.45 -4.98 7.51
CA LEU A 35 10.98 -6.34 7.27
C LEU A 35 12.37 -6.29 6.63
N LYS A 36 12.57 -5.47 5.58
CA LYS A 36 13.88 -5.34 4.93
C LYS A 36 14.95 -4.96 5.95
N LYS A 37 14.73 -3.93 6.73
CA LYS A 37 15.68 -3.44 7.74
C LYS A 37 16.06 -4.52 8.75
N GLU A 38 15.14 -5.40 9.12
CA GLU A 38 15.37 -6.40 10.19
C GLU A 38 15.94 -7.73 9.68
N ILE A 39 15.47 -8.22 8.53
CA ILE A 39 15.78 -9.59 8.07
C ILE A 39 16.44 -9.66 6.70
N ALA A 40 16.67 -8.52 6.04
CA ALA A 40 17.21 -8.47 4.69
C ALA A 40 17.88 -7.12 4.35
N ASP A 41 18.63 -6.54 5.28
CA ASP A 41 19.17 -5.19 5.13
C ASP A 41 20.17 -5.10 3.97
N GLU A 42 20.93 -6.17 3.75
CA GLU A 42 21.91 -6.29 2.67
C GLU A 42 21.31 -6.69 1.31
N LEU A 43 20.01 -7.02 1.25
CA LEU A 43 19.37 -7.45 0.00
C LEU A 43 18.70 -6.28 -0.73
N GLU A 44 18.92 -6.23 -2.04
CA GLU A 44 18.20 -5.32 -2.93
C GLU A 44 16.72 -5.69 -3.04
N PHE A 45 15.86 -4.67 -3.22
CA PHE A 45 14.41 -4.88 -3.38
C PHE A 45 14.07 -5.82 -4.54
N ALA A 46 14.82 -5.78 -5.63
CA ALA A 46 14.62 -6.68 -6.76
C ALA A 46 14.76 -8.16 -6.35
N HIS A 47 15.78 -8.48 -5.54
CA HIS A 47 15.98 -9.84 -5.04
C HIS A 47 14.87 -10.24 -4.04
N LEU A 48 14.42 -9.31 -3.19
CA LEU A 48 13.30 -9.55 -2.28
C LEU A 48 11.99 -9.87 -3.02
N VAL A 49 11.73 -9.16 -4.12
CA VAL A 49 10.59 -9.45 -5.01
C VAL A 49 10.71 -10.84 -5.62
N ASP A 50 11.90 -11.25 -6.08
CA ASP A 50 12.12 -12.60 -6.63
C ASP A 50 11.87 -13.70 -5.59
N LEU A 51 12.34 -13.51 -4.35
CA LEU A 51 12.06 -14.43 -3.25
C LEU A 51 10.56 -14.51 -2.94
N ALA A 52 9.86 -13.38 -2.92
CA ALA A 52 8.42 -13.32 -2.71
C ALA A 52 7.63 -14.03 -3.83
N ARG A 53 8.06 -13.89 -5.10
CA ARG A 53 7.44 -14.58 -6.24
C ARG A 53 7.62 -16.09 -6.18
N ARG A 54 8.77 -16.57 -5.68
CA ARG A 54 9.07 -18.02 -5.56
C ARG A 54 8.43 -18.67 -4.34
N SER A 55 8.11 -17.90 -3.29
CA SER A 55 7.42 -18.43 -2.11
C SER A 55 6.03 -18.95 -2.48
N ARG A 56 5.63 -20.05 -1.83
CA ARG A 56 4.29 -20.64 -1.91
C ARG A 56 3.40 -20.21 -0.73
N CYS A 57 3.82 -19.22 0.06
CA CYS A 57 3.06 -18.74 1.19
C CYS A 57 1.74 -18.10 0.71
N ASP A 58 0.63 -18.57 1.27
CA ASP A 58 -0.72 -18.05 1.00
C ASP A 58 -1.33 -17.31 2.20
N LEU A 59 -0.52 -17.05 3.23
CA LEU A 59 -0.96 -16.27 4.38
C LEU A 59 -1.15 -14.81 4.00
N LEU A 60 -2.17 -14.21 4.60
CA LEU A 60 -2.50 -12.80 4.52
C LEU A 60 -2.75 -12.27 5.92
N VAL A 61 -2.20 -11.10 6.19
CA VAL A 61 -2.48 -10.28 7.37
C VAL A 61 -3.26 -9.03 6.99
N ASP A 62 -3.97 -8.44 7.95
CA ASP A 62 -4.49 -7.08 7.81
C ASP A 62 -3.33 -6.09 7.97
N ALA A 63 -2.97 -5.39 6.88
CA ALA A 63 -1.90 -4.41 6.88
C ALA A 63 -2.16 -3.22 7.82
N ASN A 64 -3.43 -3.00 8.20
CA ASN A 64 -3.83 -1.97 9.16
C ASN A 64 -3.99 -2.51 10.59
N ASN A 65 -3.59 -3.77 10.85
CA ASN A 65 -3.57 -4.29 12.21
C ASN A 65 -2.68 -3.38 13.11
N PRO A 66 -3.17 -2.95 14.28
CA PRO A 66 -2.41 -2.08 15.20
C PRO A 66 -1.01 -2.59 15.56
N GLU A 67 -0.80 -3.92 15.55
CA GLU A 67 0.52 -4.55 15.74
C GLU A 67 1.58 -4.03 14.77
N PHE A 68 1.19 -3.55 13.58
CA PHE A 68 2.11 -3.04 12.56
C PHE A 68 2.35 -1.53 12.61
N LEU A 69 1.64 -0.77 13.46
CA LEU A 69 1.70 0.69 13.47
C LEU A 69 3.08 1.20 13.90
N ALA A 70 3.60 0.69 15.01
CA ALA A 70 4.91 1.04 15.55
C ALA A 70 5.50 -0.13 16.36
N PRO A 71 5.73 -1.30 15.73
CA PRO A 71 6.26 -2.45 16.44
C PRO A 71 7.72 -2.23 16.85
N GLY A 72 8.12 -2.83 17.98
CA GLY A 72 9.54 -2.93 18.34
C GLY A 72 10.34 -3.83 17.36
N SER A 73 9.67 -4.79 16.72
CA SER A 73 10.18 -5.56 15.60
C SER A 73 9.05 -5.89 14.62
N MET A 74 9.21 -5.48 13.36
CA MET A 74 8.29 -5.80 12.27
C MET A 74 8.22 -7.31 12.05
N LYS A 75 9.36 -8.03 12.10
CA LYS A 75 9.35 -9.50 11.99
C LYS A 75 8.52 -10.13 13.11
N ALA A 76 8.72 -9.70 14.36
CA ALA A 76 7.98 -10.24 15.51
C ALA A 76 6.48 -9.95 15.40
N ALA A 77 6.08 -8.78 14.88
CA ALA A 77 4.68 -8.46 14.62
C ALA A 77 4.06 -9.40 13.58
N PHE A 78 4.79 -9.70 12.49
CA PHE A 78 4.35 -10.70 11.51
C PHE A 78 4.25 -12.09 12.12
N ASP A 79 5.23 -12.50 12.93
CA ASP A 79 5.21 -13.80 13.62
C ASP A 79 4.01 -13.92 14.56
N ASN A 80 3.70 -12.88 15.32
CA ASN A 80 2.54 -12.83 16.22
C ASN A 80 1.23 -13.00 15.43
N VAL A 81 1.02 -12.17 14.40
CA VAL A 81 -0.23 -12.18 13.62
C VAL A 81 -0.40 -13.46 12.79
N THR A 82 0.70 -14.08 12.35
CA THR A 82 0.65 -15.32 11.55
C THR A 82 0.82 -16.60 12.37
N ASN A 83 0.99 -16.50 13.69
CA ASN A 83 1.34 -17.61 14.59
C ASN A 83 2.62 -18.35 14.16
N GLY A 84 3.64 -17.60 13.72
CA GLY A 84 4.97 -18.11 13.37
C GLY A 84 5.01 -18.98 12.11
N LYS A 85 4.01 -18.86 11.23
CA LYS A 85 3.87 -19.69 10.01
C LYS A 85 4.59 -19.12 8.78
N LEU A 86 5.40 -18.08 8.96
CA LEU A 86 6.28 -17.53 7.92
C LEU A 86 7.68 -18.09 8.17
N HIS A 87 8.18 -18.91 7.26
CA HIS A 87 9.36 -19.76 7.52
C HIS A 87 10.65 -19.23 6.91
N ASN A 88 10.55 -18.41 5.86
CA ASN A 88 11.70 -17.86 5.15
C ASN A 88 11.42 -16.43 4.69
N ILE A 89 12.47 -15.70 4.27
CA ILE A 89 12.39 -14.32 3.78
C ILE A 89 11.30 -14.18 2.70
N GLY A 90 11.25 -15.09 1.72
CA GLY A 90 10.23 -15.07 0.68
C GLY A 90 8.80 -15.10 1.22
N ASP A 91 8.53 -15.86 2.28
CA ASP A 91 7.20 -15.93 2.91
C ASP A 91 6.80 -14.58 3.52
N TYR A 92 7.70 -13.92 4.26
CA TYR A 92 7.42 -12.62 4.87
C TYR A 92 7.10 -11.56 3.82
N PHE A 93 7.92 -11.46 2.77
CA PHE A 93 7.73 -10.46 1.73
C PHE A 93 6.52 -10.78 0.85
N ARG A 94 6.26 -12.06 0.53
CA ARG A 94 5.04 -12.48 -0.18
C ARG A 94 3.79 -12.14 0.61
N CYS A 95 3.75 -12.50 1.89
CA CYS A 95 2.65 -12.16 2.79
C CYS A 95 2.42 -10.65 2.82
N ALA A 96 3.48 -9.84 3.04
CA ALA A 96 3.38 -8.39 3.10
C ALA A 96 2.83 -7.77 1.80
N TYR A 97 3.39 -8.12 0.63
CA TYR A 97 2.94 -7.56 -0.65
C TYR A 97 1.49 -7.94 -0.97
N ARG A 98 1.12 -9.22 -0.80
CA ARG A 98 -0.25 -9.68 -1.06
C ARG A 98 -1.24 -9.06 -0.08
N SER A 99 -0.87 -8.93 1.19
CA SER A 99 -1.68 -8.22 2.19
C SER A 99 -1.93 -6.76 1.84
N LEU A 100 -0.92 -6.05 1.34
CA LEU A 100 -1.10 -4.67 0.88
C LEU A 100 -2.07 -4.59 -0.30
N ALA A 101 -1.90 -5.45 -1.31
CA ALA A 101 -2.81 -5.52 -2.45
C ALA A 101 -4.27 -5.79 -2.03
N GLN A 102 -4.49 -6.73 -1.10
CA GLN A 102 -5.83 -7.02 -0.57
C GLN A 102 -6.41 -5.84 0.21
N ASN A 103 -5.58 -5.10 0.97
CA ASN A 103 -6.02 -3.89 1.66
C ASN A 103 -6.37 -2.76 0.68
N TYR A 104 -5.65 -2.63 -0.44
CA TYR A 104 -6.03 -1.71 -1.52
C TYR A 104 -7.38 -2.09 -2.14
N ALA A 105 -7.63 -3.37 -2.40
CA ALA A 105 -8.91 -3.84 -2.92
C ALA A 105 -10.08 -3.57 -1.96
N LYS A 106 -9.88 -3.81 -0.66
CA LYS A 106 -10.85 -3.49 0.39
C LYS A 106 -11.12 -1.98 0.44
N ALA A 107 -10.07 -1.16 0.52
CA ALA A 107 -10.21 0.28 0.56
C ALA A 107 -10.92 0.81 -0.69
N LEU A 108 -10.55 0.33 -1.89
CA LEU A 108 -11.23 0.74 -3.12
C LEU A 108 -12.70 0.37 -3.13
N THR A 109 -13.06 -0.82 -2.63
CA THR A 109 -14.46 -1.23 -2.50
C THR A 109 -15.23 -0.28 -1.57
N GLU A 110 -14.66 0.05 -0.41
CA GLU A 110 -15.23 1.03 0.52
C GLU A 110 -15.36 2.42 -0.13
N LEU A 111 -14.35 2.86 -0.90
CA LEU A 111 -14.38 4.12 -1.63
C LEU A 111 -15.53 4.16 -2.65
N GLU A 112 -15.69 3.10 -3.45
CA GLU A 112 -16.77 2.98 -4.43
C GLU A 112 -18.14 3.00 -3.74
N THR A 113 -18.29 2.30 -2.62
CA THR A 113 -19.52 2.30 -1.83
C THR A 113 -19.83 3.69 -1.27
N ASN A 114 -18.85 4.36 -0.66
CA ASN A 114 -19.05 5.68 -0.04
C ASN A 114 -19.31 6.78 -1.07
N THR A 115 -18.71 6.68 -2.26
CA THR A 115 -18.84 7.68 -3.33
C THR A 115 -20.01 7.38 -4.28
N GLY A 116 -20.59 6.17 -4.24
CA GLY A 116 -21.57 5.71 -5.21
C GLY A 116 -21.02 5.58 -6.64
N THR A 117 -19.70 5.63 -6.80
CA THR A 117 -19.01 5.68 -8.11
C THR A 117 -18.17 4.45 -8.31
N LYS A 118 -18.09 3.95 -9.55
CA LYS A 118 -17.18 2.87 -9.94
C LYS A 118 -15.93 3.43 -10.61
N TYR A 119 -14.77 2.88 -10.29
CA TYR A 119 -13.50 3.28 -10.89
C TYR A 119 -12.97 2.14 -11.77
N GLU A 120 -12.40 2.47 -12.93
CA GLU A 120 -11.82 1.49 -13.84
C GLU A 120 -10.30 1.38 -13.69
N LYS A 121 -9.67 2.47 -13.24
CA LYS A 121 -8.21 2.63 -13.19
C LYS A 121 -7.76 3.00 -11.79
N LEU A 122 -6.64 2.42 -11.36
CA LEU A 122 -5.92 2.79 -10.15
C LEU A 122 -4.54 3.33 -10.52
N TYR A 123 -4.30 4.61 -10.28
CA TYR A 123 -2.99 5.22 -10.49
C TYR A 123 -2.14 5.07 -9.23
N ILE A 124 -0.95 4.49 -9.38
CA ILE A 124 0.04 4.36 -8.30
C ILE A 124 1.19 5.31 -8.62
N VAL A 125 1.48 6.24 -7.73
CA VAL A 125 2.53 7.26 -7.89
C VAL A 125 3.61 7.13 -6.81
N GLY A 126 4.78 7.74 -7.04
CA GLY A 126 5.90 7.76 -6.09
C GLY A 126 6.74 6.48 -6.12
N GLY A 127 7.65 6.35 -5.15
CA GLY A 127 8.64 5.27 -5.12
C GLY A 127 8.05 3.85 -5.14
N GLY A 128 6.87 3.66 -4.53
CA GLY A 128 6.16 2.38 -4.51
C GLY A 128 5.72 1.90 -5.90
N ALA A 129 5.50 2.81 -6.85
CA ALA A 129 5.09 2.47 -8.22
C ALA A 129 6.15 1.65 -8.97
N LYS A 130 7.41 1.67 -8.52
CA LYS A 130 8.50 0.86 -9.10
C LYS A 130 8.39 -0.64 -8.77
N ASN A 131 7.54 -1.02 -7.81
CA ASN A 131 7.38 -2.41 -7.41
C ASN A 131 6.37 -3.14 -8.33
N ALA A 132 6.88 -3.73 -9.42
CA ALA A 132 6.06 -4.45 -10.40
C ALA A 132 5.23 -5.59 -9.78
N PHE A 133 5.79 -6.33 -8.82
CA PHE A 133 5.06 -7.43 -8.17
C PHE A 133 3.88 -6.94 -7.34
N LEU A 134 4.05 -5.87 -6.56
CA LEU A 134 2.93 -5.28 -5.84
C LEU A 134 1.87 -4.70 -6.79
N ASN A 135 2.28 -4.11 -7.92
CA ASN A 135 1.36 -3.60 -8.93
C ASN A 135 0.50 -4.73 -9.53
N GLU A 136 1.12 -5.87 -9.87
CA GLU A 136 0.42 -7.06 -10.40
C GLU A 136 -0.54 -7.68 -9.37
N GLU A 137 -0.10 -7.84 -8.12
CA GLU A 137 -0.96 -8.32 -7.03
C GLU A 137 -2.13 -7.35 -6.79
N THR A 138 -1.89 -6.05 -6.89
CA THR A 138 -2.93 -5.01 -6.75
C THR A 138 -3.93 -5.08 -7.90
N GLU A 139 -3.49 -5.23 -9.15
CA GLU A 139 -4.37 -5.41 -10.31
C GLU A 139 -5.21 -6.67 -10.15
N THR A 140 -4.60 -7.77 -9.71
CA THR A 140 -5.29 -9.03 -9.44
C THR A 140 -6.34 -8.89 -8.33
N ALA A 141 -6.00 -8.24 -7.22
CA ALA A 141 -6.88 -8.10 -6.07
C ALA A 141 -8.05 -7.12 -6.35
N THR A 142 -7.75 -6.00 -6.99
CA THR A 142 -8.71 -4.91 -7.24
C THR A 142 -9.56 -5.14 -8.49
N LYS A 143 -9.07 -5.96 -9.43
CA LYS A 143 -9.62 -6.15 -10.79
C LYS A 143 -9.74 -4.85 -11.57
N LYS A 144 -8.90 -3.85 -11.25
CA LYS A 144 -8.83 -2.56 -11.94
C LYS A 144 -7.54 -2.49 -12.73
N GLN A 145 -7.54 -1.72 -13.81
CA GLN A 145 -6.32 -1.43 -14.54
C GLN A 145 -5.36 -0.63 -13.64
N VAL A 146 -4.19 -1.20 -13.32
CA VAL A 146 -3.17 -0.48 -12.54
C VAL A 146 -2.26 0.31 -13.49
N ILE A 147 -2.17 1.62 -13.25
CA ILE A 147 -1.28 2.52 -13.99
C ILE A 147 -0.21 3.02 -13.02
N ALA A 148 0.96 2.37 -13.06
CA ALA A 148 2.09 2.73 -12.23
C ALA A 148 2.92 3.85 -12.88
N LEU A 149 3.03 4.98 -12.20
CA LEU A 149 3.79 6.14 -12.61
C LEU A 149 4.93 6.35 -11.62
N PRO A 150 6.15 5.84 -11.90
CA PRO A 150 7.32 5.99 -11.03
C PRO A 150 7.91 7.40 -11.12
N ILE A 151 7.06 8.40 -10.94
CA ILE A 151 7.36 9.83 -10.98
C ILE A 151 7.42 10.39 -9.56
N GLU A 152 8.25 11.41 -9.36
CA GLU A 152 8.29 12.17 -8.10
C GLU A 152 7.10 13.13 -8.02
N ALA A 153 5.90 12.56 -7.88
CA ALA A 153 4.62 13.29 -7.97
C ALA A 153 4.54 14.49 -6.99
N THR A 154 5.08 14.34 -5.78
CA THR A 154 5.14 15.43 -4.80
C THR A 154 6.00 16.59 -5.28
N ALA A 155 7.20 16.30 -5.83
CA ALA A 155 8.10 17.32 -6.33
C ALA A 155 7.50 18.03 -7.55
N LEU A 156 6.92 17.28 -8.48
CA LEU A 156 6.25 17.83 -9.67
C LEU A 156 5.05 18.71 -9.30
N GLY A 157 4.21 18.26 -8.37
CA GLY A 157 3.07 19.04 -7.88
C GLY A 157 3.52 20.34 -7.20
N ASN A 158 4.60 20.29 -6.42
CA ASN A 158 5.18 21.47 -5.77
C ASN A 158 5.69 22.48 -6.81
N LEU A 159 6.49 22.04 -7.78
CA LEU A 159 6.99 22.91 -8.85
C LEU A 159 5.86 23.56 -9.65
N LYS A 160 4.81 22.78 -9.98
CA LYS A 160 3.64 23.32 -10.67
C LYS A 160 3.00 24.47 -9.89
N MET A 161 2.84 24.33 -8.58
CA MET A 161 2.23 25.38 -7.76
C MET A 161 3.09 26.64 -7.69
N GLN A 162 4.41 26.50 -7.61
CA GLN A 162 5.33 27.66 -7.67
C GLN A 162 5.20 28.38 -9.02
N MET A 163 5.19 27.65 -10.14
CA MET A 163 5.02 28.22 -11.48
C MET A 163 3.66 28.91 -11.71
N GLU A 164 2.61 28.48 -11.01
CA GLU A 164 1.28 29.11 -11.09
C GLU A 164 1.19 30.36 -10.20
N ALA A 165 1.92 30.41 -9.10
CA ALA A 165 1.99 31.57 -8.21
C ALA A 165 2.86 32.71 -8.77
N ASP A 166 3.88 32.38 -9.57
CA ASP A 166 4.79 33.35 -10.20
C ASP A 166 4.21 34.04 -11.46
N LYS A 167 2.96 33.74 -11.83
CA LYS A 167 2.23 34.37 -12.94
C LYS A 167 1.38 35.54 -12.47
#